data_AF-C1GYZ7-F1
#
_entry.id   AF-C1GYZ7-F1
#
_cell.length_a   1.000
_cell.length_b   1.000
_cell.length_c   1.000
_cell.angle_alpha   90.00
_cell.angle_beta   90.00
_cell.angle_gamma   90.00
#
_symmetry.space_group_name_H-M   'P 1'
#
loop_
_entity.id
_entity.type
_entity.pdbx_description
1 polymer ?
#
loop_
_entity_poly.entity_id
_entity_poly.type
_entity_poly.pdbx_seq_one_letter_code
_entity_poly.pdbx_strand_id
1 'polypeptide(L)'
;MGSTTLKEAPWTAQSVIATLPHPLAENTSSPVPFFHLLERLKSTKREGWRRFGITNGESISDHMYRMSIMTMCAPPALAAKLDIPRCTKMALIHDMAESIVGDITPADTHIPKAEKARREAEVIEYIGKSLLGAVPGPCSSGYPRYIPRVRG
;
A
#
# COMPACT_ATOMS: atom_id res chain seq x y z
N MET A 1 -35.60 -17.98 -19.58
CA MET A 1 -35.20 -16.75 -18.87
C MET A 1 -33.70 -16.65 -18.91
N GLY A 2 -33.14 -15.72 -19.69
CA GLY A 2 -31.70 -15.51 -19.70
C GLY A 2 -31.27 -14.95 -18.35
N SER A 3 -30.61 -15.75 -17.53
CA SER A 3 -29.89 -15.25 -16.37
C SER A 3 -28.72 -14.44 -16.91
N THR A 4 -28.92 -13.14 -17.10
CA THR A 4 -27.81 -12.20 -17.24
C THR A 4 -27.14 -12.17 -15.88
N THR A 5 -26.16 -13.06 -15.67
CA THR A 5 -25.16 -12.88 -14.62
C THR A 5 -24.57 -11.51 -14.84
N LEU A 6 -24.98 -10.53 -14.03
CA LEU A 6 -24.34 -9.23 -13.97
C LEU A 6 -22.86 -9.53 -13.73
N LYS A 7 -22.02 -9.36 -14.77
CA LYS A 7 -20.57 -9.45 -14.60
C LYS A 7 -20.24 -8.40 -13.54
N GLU A 8 -19.74 -8.85 -12.40
CA GLU A 8 -19.27 -7.96 -11.35
C GLU A 8 -18.31 -6.94 -11.98
N ALA A 9 -18.47 -5.67 -11.62
CA ALA A 9 -17.62 -4.62 -12.14
C ALA A 9 -16.15 -4.94 -11.80
N PRO A 10 -15.20 -4.73 -12.73
CA PRO A 10 -13.80 -5.02 -12.47
C PRO A 10 -13.28 -4.15 -11.31
N TRP A 11 -12.44 -4.74 -10.47
CA TRP A 11 -11.78 -4.00 -9.39
C TRP A 11 -10.89 -2.89 -9.96
N THR A 12 -11.06 -1.68 -9.43
CA THR A 12 -10.18 -0.51 -9.67
C THR A 12 -9.92 0.19 -8.35
N ALA A 13 -8.84 0.95 -8.25
CA ALA A 13 -8.58 1.78 -7.07
C ALA A 13 -9.77 2.73 -6.82
N GLN A 14 -10.32 3.30 -7.88
CA GLN A 14 -11.49 4.21 -7.82
C GLN A 14 -12.76 3.53 -7.30
N SER A 15 -12.99 2.25 -7.63
CA SER A 15 -14.12 1.50 -7.08
C SER A 15 -14.07 1.39 -5.56
N VAL A 16 -12.88 1.33 -4.96
CA VAL A 16 -12.70 1.29 -3.50
C VAL A 16 -12.71 2.71 -2.92
N ILE A 17 -12.07 3.68 -3.58
CA ILE A 17 -12.06 5.10 -3.16
C ILE A 17 -13.49 5.66 -3.08
N ALA A 18 -14.35 5.32 -4.03
CA ALA A 18 -15.75 5.74 -4.05
C ALA A 18 -16.56 5.21 -2.85
N THR A 19 -16.09 4.17 -2.15
CA THR A 19 -16.74 3.62 -0.95
C THR A 19 -16.24 4.23 0.36
N LEU A 20 -15.25 5.13 0.31
CA LEU A 20 -14.72 5.76 1.50
C LEU A 20 -15.76 6.68 2.15
N PRO A 21 -15.86 6.71 3.50
CA PRO A 21 -16.85 7.55 4.20
C PRO A 21 -16.62 9.05 3.99
N HIS A 22 -15.36 9.44 3.73
CA HIS A 22 -14.97 10.81 3.44
C HIS A 22 -14.24 10.84 2.10
N PRO A 23 -14.73 11.61 1.11
CA PRO A 23 -14.06 11.76 -0.18
C PRO A 23 -12.66 12.38 -0.01
N LEU A 24 -11.67 11.84 -0.74
CA LEU A 24 -10.33 12.39 -0.79
C LEU A 24 -10.27 13.51 -1.83
N ALA A 25 -9.89 14.72 -1.42
CA ALA A 25 -9.69 15.81 -2.35
C ALA A 25 -8.43 15.54 -3.20
N GLU A 26 -8.59 15.39 -4.51
CA GLU A 26 -7.48 15.16 -5.45
C GLU A 26 -6.88 16.46 -5.97
N ASN A 27 -5.63 16.41 -6.40
CA ASN A 27 -4.87 17.51 -7.01
C ASN A 27 -4.76 18.76 -6.13
N THR A 28 -4.81 18.59 -4.80
CA THR A 28 -4.63 19.70 -3.86
C THR A 28 -3.15 19.94 -3.58
N SER A 29 -2.79 21.18 -3.22
CA SER A 29 -1.45 21.51 -2.73
C SER A 29 -1.19 21.01 -1.30
N SER A 30 -2.22 20.51 -0.62
CA SER A 30 -2.15 19.98 0.73
C SER A 30 -1.90 18.48 0.72
N PRO A 31 -0.96 17.94 1.53
CA PRO A 31 -0.79 16.50 1.69
C PRO A 31 -1.85 15.84 2.59
N VAL A 32 -2.80 16.62 3.15
CA VAL A 32 -3.80 16.11 4.09
C VAL A 32 -4.66 14.95 3.52
N PRO A 33 -5.14 14.99 2.26
CA PRO A 33 -5.84 13.85 1.67
C PRO A 33 -4.99 12.58 1.62
N PHE A 34 -3.69 12.70 1.35
CA PHE A 34 -2.77 11.58 1.43
C PHE A 34 -2.65 11.02 2.86
N PHE A 35 -2.58 11.89 3.87
CA PHE A 35 -2.55 11.44 5.27
C PHE A 35 -3.82 10.70 5.69
N HIS A 36 -5.00 11.16 5.25
CA HIS A 36 -6.26 10.44 5.46
C HIS A 36 -6.27 9.06 4.79
N LEU A 37 -5.68 8.93 3.59
CA LEU A 37 -5.52 7.62 2.97
C LEU A 37 -4.61 6.70 3.81
N LEU A 38 -3.46 7.21 4.26
CA LEU A 38 -2.52 6.44 5.09
C LEU A 38 -3.13 5.98 6.42
N GLU A 39 -4.08 6.71 6.98
CA GLU A 39 -4.76 6.35 8.22
C GLU A 39 -5.38 4.93 8.16
N ARG A 40 -5.83 4.51 6.98
CA ARG A 40 -6.40 3.17 6.77
C ARG A 40 -5.44 2.04 7.07
N LEU A 41 -4.13 2.27 6.97
CA LEU A 41 -3.10 1.27 7.30
C LEU A 41 -3.05 0.96 8.80
N LYS A 42 -3.58 1.85 9.66
CA LYS A 42 -3.65 1.67 11.11
C LYS A 42 -4.77 0.73 11.55
N SER A 43 -5.86 0.68 10.78
CA SER A 43 -7.02 -0.15 11.08
C SER A 43 -7.05 -1.45 10.28
N THR A 44 -6.39 -1.50 9.12
CA THR A 44 -6.29 -2.70 8.29
C THR A 44 -5.35 -3.71 8.96
N LYS A 45 -5.87 -4.90 9.27
CA LYS A 45 -5.11 -5.98 9.89
C LYS A 45 -4.38 -6.81 8.85
N ARG A 46 -3.22 -7.36 9.23
CA ARG A 46 -2.54 -8.37 8.43
C ARG A 46 -3.42 -9.61 8.31
N GLU A 47 -3.84 -9.95 7.10
CA GLU A 47 -4.80 -11.01 6.83
C GLU A 47 -4.20 -12.39 7.13
N GLY A 48 -2.88 -12.52 7.05
CA GLY A 48 -2.16 -13.71 7.52
C GLY A 48 -2.52 -14.10 8.96
N TRP A 49 -2.56 -13.16 9.90
CA TRP A 49 -2.93 -13.44 11.30
C TRP A 49 -4.40 -13.87 11.43
N ARG A 50 -5.29 -13.19 10.71
CA ARG A 50 -6.74 -13.45 10.78
C ARG A 50 -7.11 -14.85 10.28
N ARG A 51 -6.39 -15.36 9.28
CA ARG A 51 -6.56 -16.74 8.77
C ARG A 51 -6.24 -17.82 9.81
N PHE A 52 -5.40 -17.51 10.80
CA PHE A 52 -5.11 -18.39 11.93
C PHE A 52 -5.95 -18.07 13.18
N GLY A 53 -7.06 -17.35 13.02
CA GLY A 53 -7.97 -17.00 14.12
C GLY A 53 -7.45 -15.90 15.05
N ILE A 54 -6.31 -15.27 14.73
CA ILE A 54 -5.75 -14.16 15.51
C ILE A 54 -6.34 -12.86 14.99
N THR A 55 -7.47 -12.46 15.57
CA THR A 55 -8.24 -11.27 15.14
C THR A 55 -7.63 -9.95 15.60
N ASN A 56 -6.93 -9.95 16.74
CA ASN A 56 -6.24 -8.79 17.29
C ASN A 56 -4.75 -8.73 16.89
N GLY A 57 -4.42 -9.28 15.71
CA GLY A 57 -3.06 -9.21 15.16
C GLY A 57 -2.61 -7.78 14.82
N GLU A 58 -1.36 -7.67 14.36
CA GLU A 58 -0.77 -6.39 13.96
C GLU A 58 -1.52 -5.78 12.75
N SER A 59 -1.59 -4.45 12.71
CA SER A 59 -2.03 -3.69 11.53
C SER A 59 -0.93 -3.63 10.46
N ILE A 60 -1.28 -3.20 9.25
CA ILE A 60 -0.28 -2.99 8.19
C ILE A 60 0.76 -1.96 8.64
N SER A 61 0.33 -0.88 9.29
CA SER A 61 1.26 0.13 9.79
C SER A 61 2.15 -0.36 10.94
N ASP A 62 1.67 -1.26 11.81
CA ASP A 62 2.48 -1.87 12.87
C ASP A 62 3.61 -2.71 12.27
N HIS A 63 3.27 -3.52 11.25
CA HIS A 63 4.22 -4.31 10.49
C HIS A 63 5.27 -3.42 9.81
N MET A 64 4.84 -2.40 9.08
CA MET A 64 5.74 -1.47 8.38
C MET A 64 6.65 -0.72 9.36
N TYR A 65 6.12 -0.29 10.52
CA TYR A 65 6.90 0.34 11.58
C TYR A 65 7.96 -0.61 12.12
N ARG A 66 7.59 -1.82 12.56
CA ARG A 66 8.54 -2.79 13.12
C ARG A 66 9.62 -3.18 12.11
N MET A 67 9.25 -3.41 10.86
CA MET A 67 10.19 -3.67 9.76
C MET A 67 11.19 -2.53 9.57
N SER A 68 10.72 -1.28 9.66
CA SER A 68 11.56 -0.09 9.49
C SER A 68 12.55 0.10 10.65
N ILE A 69 12.20 -0.32 11.86
CA ILE A 69 13.14 -0.38 12.99
C ILE A 69 14.15 -1.51 12.79
N MET A 70 13.70 -2.68 12.30
CA MET A 70 14.59 -3.81 12.04
C MET A 70 15.68 -3.47 11.02
N THR A 71 15.41 -2.66 10.00
CA THR A 71 16.44 -2.24 9.03
C THR A 71 17.56 -1.44 9.69
N MET A 72 17.28 -0.71 10.77
CA MET A 72 18.29 0.06 11.52
C MET A 72 19.19 -0.84 12.39
N CYS A 73 18.78 -2.07 12.66
CA CYS A 73 19.51 -3.05 13.46
C CYS A 73 20.28 -4.08 12.63
N ALA A 74 20.55 -3.79 11.35
CA ALA A 74 21.33 -4.68 10.50
C ALA A 74 22.73 -4.94 11.11
N PRO A 75 23.20 -6.20 11.18
CA PRO A 75 24.50 -6.51 11.76
C PRO A 75 25.62 -5.85 10.95
N PRO A 76 26.79 -5.52 11.56
CA PRO A 76 27.84 -4.74 10.89
C PRO A 76 28.28 -5.27 9.53
N ALA A 77 28.39 -6.60 9.39
CA ALA A 77 28.78 -7.24 8.14
C ALA A 77 27.77 -7.03 6.99
N LEU A 78 26.49 -6.83 7.33
CA LEU A 78 25.43 -6.52 6.38
C LEU A 78 25.26 -5.00 6.20
N ALA A 79 25.30 -4.24 7.29
CA ALA A 79 25.17 -2.78 7.27
C ALA A 79 26.24 -2.12 6.40
N ALA A 80 27.47 -2.66 6.37
CA ALA A 80 28.54 -2.18 5.48
C ALA A 80 28.23 -2.29 3.98
N LYS A 81 27.19 -3.04 3.59
CA LYS A 81 26.78 -3.30 2.21
C LYS A 81 25.40 -2.73 1.86
N LEU A 82 24.72 -2.09 2.81
CA LEU A 82 23.36 -1.58 2.66
C LEU A 82 23.31 -0.06 2.84
N ASP A 83 22.47 0.59 2.04
CA ASP A 83 22.01 1.94 2.34
C ASP A 83 20.88 1.86 3.37
N ILE A 84 21.24 1.93 4.66
CA ILE A 84 20.28 1.79 5.77
C ILE A 84 19.15 2.83 5.68
N PRO A 85 19.41 4.15 5.48
CA PRO A 85 18.34 5.12 5.26
C PRO A 85 17.39 4.77 4.12
N ARG A 86 17.91 4.26 2.99
CA ARG A 86 17.06 3.81 1.87
C ARG A 86 16.25 2.57 2.24
N CYS A 87 16.86 1.58 2.89
CA CYS A 87 16.16 0.39 3.38
C CYS A 87 15.02 0.77 4.33
N THR A 88 15.27 1.66 5.29
CA THR A 88 14.24 2.17 6.22
C THR A 88 13.12 2.88 5.45
N LYS A 89 13.43 3.76 4.50
CA LYS A 89 12.41 4.43 3.67
C LYS A 89 11.58 3.44 2.85
N MET A 90 12.20 2.40 2.28
CA MET A 90 11.47 1.36 1.54
C MET A 90 10.56 0.56 2.48
N ALA A 91 11.05 0.16 3.66
CA ALA A 91 10.25 -0.56 4.65
C ALA A 91 9.04 0.27 5.11
N LEU A 92 9.20 1.59 5.28
CA LEU A 92 8.13 2.53 5.63
C LEU A 92 7.03 2.67 4.59
N ILE A 93 7.24 2.23 3.34
CA ILE A 93 6.25 2.42 2.25
C ILE A 93 5.91 1.14 1.48
N HIS A 94 6.56 0.01 1.77
CA HIS A 94 6.48 -1.18 0.89
C HIS A 94 5.05 -1.72 0.72
N ASP A 95 4.25 -1.71 1.79
CA ASP A 95 2.85 -2.16 1.78
C ASP A 95 1.86 -0.97 1.74
N MET A 96 2.30 0.23 1.35
CA MET A 96 1.44 1.42 1.32
C MET A 96 0.22 1.26 0.41
N ALA A 97 0.34 0.48 -0.67
CA ALA A 97 -0.75 0.19 -1.59
C ALA A 97 -1.92 -0.57 -0.90
N GLU A 98 -1.65 -1.30 0.18
CA GLU A 98 -2.66 -2.03 0.95
C GLU A 98 -3.65 -1.10 1.65
N SER A 99 -3.38 0.21 1.69
CA SER A 99 -4.36 1.22 2.09
C SER A 99 -5.63 1.15 1.24
N ILE A 100 -5.55 0.72 -0.02
CA ILE A 100 -6.70 0.53 -0.91
C ILE A 100 -6.86 -0.94 -1.31
N VAL A 101 -5.76 -1.62 -1.65
CA VAL A 101 -5.80 -3.02 -2.13
C VAL A 101 -6.29 -3.98 -1.05
N GLY A 102 -6.00 -3.69 0.22
CA GLY A 102 -6.06 -4.66 1.31
C GLY A 102 -4.87 -5.64 1.29
N ASP A 103 -4.70 -6.41 2.36
CA ASP A 103 -3.64 -7.43 2.48
C ASP A 103 -4.06 -8.72 1.76
N ILE A 104 -3.77 -8.78 0.46
CA ILE A 104 -4.01 -9.97 -0.37
C ILE A 104 -2.92 -11.00 -0.08
N THR A 105 -3.33 -12.16 0.40
CA THR A 105 -2.41 -13.25 0.78
C THR A 105 -2.29 -14.31 -0.32
N PRO A 106 -1.27 -15.19 -0.30
CA PRO A 106 -1.20 -16.33 -1.22
C PRO A 106 -2.39 -17.31 -1.14
N ALA A 107 -3.15 -17.29 -0.04
CA ALA A 107 -4.35 -18.10 0.13
C ALA A 107 -5.57 -17.49 -0.60
N ASP A 108 -5.49 -16.25 -1.09
CA ASP A 108 -6.50 -15.59 -1.92
C ASP A 108 -6.39 -16.08 -3.37
N THR A 109 -6.71 -17.35 -3.61
CA THR A 109 -6.54 -18.03 -4.91
C THR A 109 -7.35 -17.40 -6.05
N HIS A 110 -8.39 -16.62 -5.72
CA HIS A 110 -9.21 -15.88 -6.67
C HIS A 110 -8.51 -14.62 -7.22
N ILE A 111 -7.36 -14.20 -6.65
CA ILE A 111 -6.57 -13.06 -7.12
C ILE A 111 -5.17 -13.54 -7.53
N PRO A 112 -4.90 -13.69 -8.84
CA PRO A 112 -3.57 -14.05 -9.31
C PRO A 112 -2.51 -13.01 -8.92
N LYS A 113 -1.25 -13.45 -8.75
CA LYS A 113 -0.11 -12.57 -8.43
C LYS A 113 0.01 -11.37 -9.38
N ALA A 114 -0.25 -11.57 -10.67
CA ALA A 114 -0.22 -10.51 -11.67
C ALA A 114 -1.33 -9.46 -11.44
N GLU A 115 -2.51 -9.89 -10.99
CA GLU A 115 -3.60 -8.99 -10.65
C GLU A 115 -3.28 -8.24 -9.36
N LYS A 116 -2.78 -8.90 -8.30
CA LYS A 116 -2.28 -8.23 -7.08
C LYS A 116 -1.30 -7.10 -7.44
N ALA A 117 -0.29 -7.41 -8.26
CA ALA A 117 0.71 -6.44 -8.68
C ALA A 117 0.12 -5.28 -9.51
N ARG A 118 -0.89 -5.56 -10.36
CA ARG A 118 -1.60 -4.52 -11.11
C ARG A 118 -2.35 -3.57 -10.17
N ARG A 119 -3.08 -4.12 -9.19
CA ARG A 119 -3.83 -3.34 -8.18
C ARG A 119 -2.90 -2.46 -7.36
N GLU A 120 -1.78 -3.01 -6.91
CA GLU A 120 -0.78 -2.26 -6.16
C GLU A 120 -0.18 -1.12 -6.99
N ALA A 121 0.19 -1.40 -8.24
CA ALA A 121 0.73 -0.38 -9.13
C ALA A 121 -0.28 0.74 -9.39
N GLU A 122 -1.56 0.41 -9.60
CA GLU A 122 -2.64 1.39 -9.79
C GLU A 122 -2.80 2.31 -8.57
N VAL A 123 -2.73 1.75 -7.35
CA VAL A 123 -2.84 2.53 -6.11
C VAL A 123 -1.63 3.42 -5.87
N ILE A 124 -0.41 2.92 -6.13
CA ILE A 124 0.80 3.75 -6.01
C ILE A 124 0.79 4.88 -7.04
N GLU A 125 0.32 4.62 -8.26
CA GLU A 125 0.14 5.64 -9.29
C GLU A 125 -0.90 6.69 -8.88
N TYR A 126 -2.03 6.26 -8.33
CA TYR A 126 -3.06 7.14 -7.77
C TYR A 126 -2.50 8.05 -6.67
N ILE A 127 -1.79 7.49 -5.70
CA ILE A 127 -1.16 8.25 -4.62
C ILE A 127 -0.20 9.30 -5.19
N GLY A 128 0.70 8.88 -6.09
CA GLY A 128 1.72 9.76 -6.65
C GLY A 128 1.16 10.87 -7.52
N LYS A 129 0.12 10.59 -8.32
CA LYS A 129 -0.46 11.56 -9.25
C LYS A 129 -1.57 12.39 -8.61
N SER A 130 -2.59 11.75 -8.07
CA SER A 130 -3.81 12.42 -7.60
C SER A 130 -3.66 13.02 -6.21
N LEU A 131 -2.88 12.41 -5.30
CA LEU A 131 -2.77 12.91 -3.91
C LEU A 131 -1.49 13.72 -3.65
N LEU A 132 -0.41 13.41 -4.35
CA LEU A 132 0.91 14.05 -4.14
C LEU A 132 1.40 14.87 -5.33
N GLY A 133 0.73 14.80 -6.49
CA GLY A 133 1.20 15.45 -7.73
C GLY A 133 1.27 16.98 -7.64
N ALA A 134 0.39 17.60 -6.86
CA ALA A 134 0.32 19.05 -6.66
C ALA A 134 0.90 19.53 -5.32
N VAL A 135 1.37 18.62 -4.46
CA VAL A 135 1.94 18.95 -3.14
C VAL A 135 3.37 19.47 -3.31
N PRO A 136 3.70 20.70 -2.91
CA PRO A 136 5.08 21.19 -3.00
C PRO A 136 6.05 20.38 -2.12
N GLY A 137 7.27 20.17 -2.61
CA GLY A 137 8.36 19.63 -1.80
C GLY A 137 8.66 18.14 -2.02
N PRO A 138 9.37 17.50 -1.07
CA PRO A 138 9.99 16.18 -1.28
C PRO A 138 8.98 15.03 -1.38
N CYS A 139 7.72 15.25 -0.98
CA CYS A 139 6.65 14.27 -1.15
C CYS A 139 6.12 14.19 -2.59
N SER A 140 6.42 15.18 -3.45
CA SER A 140 5.97 15.18 -4.84
C SER A 140 6.65 14.08 -5.66
N SER A 141 5.93 13.53 -6.65
CA SER A 141 6.41 12.49 -7.58
C SER A 141 7.59 12.94 -8.48
N GLY A 142 8.22 14.09 -8.21
CA GLY A 142 9.41 14.57 -8.92
C GLY A 142 10.67 13.74 -8.66
N TYR A 143 10.65 12.79 -7.71
CA TYR A 143 11.73 11.81 -7.57
C TYR A 143 11.49 10.57 -8.45
N PRO A 144 12.53 10.00 -9.11
CA PRO A 144 12.36 8.90 -10.04
C PRO A 144 11.58 7.73 -9.43
N ARG A 145 10.48 7.36 -10.11
CA ARG A 145 9.54 6.28 -9.77
C ARG A 145 10.28 5.00 -9.41
N TYR A 146 10.47 4.71 -8.12
CA TYR A 146 10.90 3.40 -7.66
C TYR A 146 9.67 2.64 -7.20
N ILE A 147 9.07 1.87 -8.11
CA ILE A 147 8.19 0.76 -7.73
C ILE A 147 9.15 -0.38 -7.36
N PRO A 148 9.25 -0.81 -6.09
CA PRO A 148 9.97 -2.02 -5.77
C PRO A 148 9.24 -3.17 -6.48
N ARG A 149 9.74 -3.64 -7.62
CA ARG A 149 9.36 -4.97 -8.11
C ARG A 149 9.87 -5.94 -7.07
N VAL A 150 8.96 -6.49 -6.28
CA VAL A 150 9.24 -7.68 -5.47
C VAL A 150 9.57 -8.79 -6.47
N ARG A 151 10.85 -8.97 -6.80
CA ARG A 151 11.31 -10.16 -7.50
C ARG A 151 11.09 -11.33 -6.54
N GLY A 152 10.30 -12.30 -7.00
CA GLY A 152 10.09 -13.56 -6.30
C GLY A 152 11.35 -14.40 -6.29
#